data_AF-A0A937YMA5-F1
#
_entry.id   AF-A0A937YMA5-F1
#
_cell.length_a   1.000
_cell.length_b   1.000
_cell.length_c   1.000
_cell.angle_alpha   90.00
_cell.angle_beta   90.00
_cell.angle_gamma   90.00
#
_symmetry.space_group_name_H-M   'P 1'
#
loop_
_entity.id
_entity.type
_entity.pdbx_description
1 polymer ?
#
loop_
_entity_poly.entity_id
_entity_poly.type
_entity_poly.pdbx_seq_one_letter_code
_entity_poly.pdbx_strand_id
1 'polypeptide(L)'
;MQAESNLVEILEKNVGPCRPGEFGQVVVTPLHAFAMPLLRYVNGDLAEAGGSAACGRGLPVIRRVLGRERQMVRLPNGDVFYPQDLGGLVAGLRKIRQFQLVRTAETQMEVRLSVRAPLDDDEGALLRKRIHDRFQYPFDVSFTYMDVIPREPSGKFFDFKSEVG
;
A
#
# COMPACT_ATOMS: atom_id res chain seq x y z
N MET A 1 -14.84 -15.66 6.68
CA MET A 1 -15.07 -16.13 5.29
C MET A 1 -14.18 -17.36 5.10
N GLN A 2 -14.75 -18.52 4.76
CA GLN A 2 -13.98 -19.75 4.54
C GLN A 2 -13.68 -19.91 3.04
N ALA A 3 -12.47 -20.35 2.69
CA ALA A 3 -12.08 -20.57 1.29
C ALA A 3 -12.87 -21.72 0.63
N GLU A 4 -13.48 -22.61 1.41
CA GLU A 4 -14.30 -23.73 0.92
C GLU A 4 -15.63 -23.26 0.31
N SER A 5 -16.11 -22.07 0.66
CA SER A 5 -17.37 -21.49 0.14
C SER A 5 -17.16 -20.45 -0.96
N ASN A 6 -15.92 -20.22 -1.38
CA ASN A 6 -15.56 -19.20 -2.37
C ASN A 6 -14.48 -19.74 -3.29
N LEU A 7 -14.71 -19.72 -4.60
CA LEU A 7 -13.61 -19.87 -5.56
C LEU A 7 -12.84 -18.55 -5.59
N VAL A 8 -11.60 -18.58 -5.12
CA VAL A 8 -10.68 -17.43 -5.08
C VAL A 8 -9.57 -17.66 -6.09
N GLU A 9 -9.40 -16.71 -7.00
CA GLU A 9 -8.37 -16.70 -8.04
C GLU A 9 -7.48 -15.47 -7.86
N ILE A 10 -6.17 -15.62 -8.10
CA ILE A 10 -5.24 -14.49 -8.24
C ILE A 10 -4.86 -14.43 -9.71
N LEU A 11 -5.28 -13.37 -10.40
CA LEU A 11 -5.17 -13.27 -11.85
C LEU A 11 -4.30 -12.09 -12.27
N GLU A 12 -3.38 -12.34 -13.18
CA GLU A 12 -2.73 -11.29 -13.94
C GLU A 12 -3.69 -10.81 -15.04
N LYS A 13 -3.81 -9.49 -15.17
CA LYS A 13 -4.76 -8.84 -16.07
C LYS A 13 -4.50 -9.29 -17.51
N ASN A 14 -5.50 -9.90 -18.14
CA ASN A 14 -5.47 -10.42 -19.52
C ASN A 14 -4.52 -11.61 -19.79
N VAL A 15 -3.91 -12.21 -18.75
CA VAL A 15 -2.98 -13.33 -18.93
C VAL A 15 -3.58 -14.62 -18.36
N GLY A 16 -4.02 -14.60 -17.10
CA GLY A 16 -4.57 -15.78 -16.44
C GLY A 16 -4.08 -15.93 -14.98
N PRO A 17 -4.16 -17.15 -14.41
CA PRO A 17 -3.76 -17.39 -13.03
C PRO A 17 -2.27 -17.13 -12.77
N CYS A 18 -1.97 -16.39 -11.71
CA CYS A 18 -0.62 -16.13 -11.25
C CYS A 18 0.05 -17.39 -10.70
N ARG A 19 1.35 -17.55 -10.97
CA ARG A 19 2.22 -18.55 -10.34
C ARG A 19 2.62 -18.11 -8.92
N PRO A 20 3.06 -19.05 -8.05
CA PRO A 20 3.58 -18.68 -6.74
C PRO A 20 4.67 -17.60 -6.82
N GLY A 21 4.48 -16.50 -6.09
CA GLY A 21 5.35 -15.32 -6.08
C GLY A 21 4.95 -14.20 -7.04
N GLU A 22 4.04 -14.44 -7.99
CA GLU A 22 3.53 -13.41 -8.90
C GLU A 22 2.37 -12.62 -8.26
N PHE A 23 2.19 -11.38 -8.73
CA PHE A 23 1.14 -10.47 -8.26
C PHE A 23 -0.03 -10.42 -9.23
N GLY A 24 -1.25 -10.44 -8.68
CA GLY A 24 -2.46 -10.35 -9.48
C GLY A 24 -3.65 -9.81 -8.70
N GLN A 25 -4.73 -9.51 -9.42
CA GLN A 25 -5.99 -9.09 -8.84
C GLN A 25 -6.66 -10.26 -8.12
N VAL A 26 -7.25 -9.98 -6.96
CA VAL A 26 -8.05 -10.98 -6.24
C VAL A 26 -9.45 -11.03 -6.87
N VAL A 27 -9.79 -12.19 -7.42
CA VAL A 27 -11.07 -12.47 -8.05
C VAL A 27 -11.81 -13.52 -7.23
N VAL A 28 -13.07 -13.21 -6.91
CA VAL A 28 -13.87 -14.05 -6.01
C VAL A 28 -15.18 -14.44 -6.68
N THR A 29 -15.50 -15.73 -6.60
CA THR A 29 -16.81 -16.29 -6.96
C THR A 29 -17.39 -16.99 -5.73
N PRO A 30 -18.30 -16.35 -4.98
CA PRO A 30 -18.98 -16.98 -3.86
C PRO A 30 -19.90 -18.10 -4.35
N LEU A 31 -19.79 -19.30 -3.76
CA LEU A 31 -20.53 -20.49 -4.21
C LEU A 31 -21.91 -20.62 -3.56
N HIS A 32 -22.21 -19.80 -2.55
CA HIS A 32 -23.46 -19.85 -1.78
C HIS A 32 -24.18 -18.50 -1.68
N ALA A 33 -23.94 -17.58 -2.63
CA ALA A 33 -24.58 -16.26 -2.67
C ALA A 33 -25.82 -16.25 -3.59
N PHE A 34 -26.92 -16.89 -3.18
CA PHE A 34 -28.11 -17.06 -4.02
C PHE A 34 -28.91 -15.78 -4.28
N ALA A 35 -28.96 -14.87 -3.30
CA ALA A 35 -29.69 -13.61 -3.44
C ALA A 35 -29.01 -12.64 -4.42
N MET A 36 -27.68 -12.67 -4.50
CA MET A 36 -26.88 -11.84 -5.39
C MET A 36 -25.66 -12.64 -5.87
N PRO A 37 -25.81 -13.45 -6.93
CA PRO A 37 -24.71 -14.23 -7.48
C PRO A 37 -23.63 -13.31 -8.05
N LEU A 38 -22.39 -13.49 -7.60
CA LEU A 38 -21.22 -12.78 -8.10
C LEU A 38 -20.30 -13.78 -8.79
N LEU A 39 -20.10 -13.62 -10.09
CA LEU A 39 -19.24 -14.48 -10.90
C LEU A 39 -17.96 -13.73 -11.26
N ARG A 40 -16.82 -14.29 -10.89
CA ARG A 40 -15.47 -13.72 -11.11
C ARG A 40 -15.40 -12.24 -10.76
N TYR A 41 -15.89 -11.90 -9.58
CA TYR A 41 -15.92 -10.52 -9.11
C TYR A 41 -14.52 -10.05 -8.71
N VAL A 42 -14.01 -9.02 -9.39
CA VAL A 42 -12.76 -8.34 -9.06
C VAL A 42 -12.99 -7.46 -7.84
N ASN A 43 -12.44 -7.83 -6.69
CA ASN A 43 -12.69 -7.09 -5.44
C ASN A 43 -11.86 -5.79 -5.34
N GLY A 44 -10.90 -5.60 -6.25
CA GLY A 44 -10.01 -4.44 -6.34
C GLY A 44 -8.78 -4.51 -5.43
N ASP A 45 -8.54 -5.63 -4.74
CA ASP A 45 -7.31 -5.91 -4.03
C ASP A 45 -6.27 -6.54 -4.96
N LEU A 46 -4.99 -6.26 -4.71
CA LEU A 46 -3.85 -6.94 -5.33
C LEU A 46 -3.20 -7.87 -4.30
N ALA A 47 -2.82 -9.07 -4.70
CA ALA A 47 -2.22 -10.05 -3.82
C ALA A 47 -1.10 -10.85 -4.51
N GLU A 48 -0.19 -11.36 -3.71
CA GLU A 48 0.85 -12.30 -4.12
C GLU A 48 0.30 -13.73 -4.04
N ALA A 49 0.33 -14.45 -5.16
CA ALA A 49 -0.04 -15.85 -5.20
C ALA A 49 0.95 -16.70 -4.38
N GLY A 50 0.43 -17.57 -3.54
CA GLY A 50 1.22 -18.51 -2.74
C GLY A 50 1.35 -19.87 -3.40
N GLY A 51 2.34 -20.64 -2.93
CA GLY A 51 2.49 -22.06 -3.27
C GLY A 51 1.54 -22.94 -2.48
N SER A 52 1.89 -24.22 -2.33
CA SER A 52 1.10 -25.17 -1.55
C SER A 52 1.08 -24.83 -0.06
N ALA A 53 -0.05 -25.08 0.60
CA ALA A 53 -0.18 -24.88 2.04
C ALA A 53 0.60 -25.96 2.83
N ALA A 54 1.32 -25.55 3.87
CA ALA A 54 2.07 -26.48 4.73
C ALA A 54 1.18 -27.49 5.47
N CYS A 55 -0.11 -27.19 5.64
CA CYS A 55 -1.08 -28.07 6.28
C CYS A 55 -1.64 -29.17 5.35
N GLY A 56 -1.16 -29.26 4.11
CA GLY A 56 -1.58 -30.27 3.13
C GLY A 56 -2.93 -30.00 2.45
N ARG A 57 -3.62 -28.91 2.80
CA ARG A 57 -4.85 -28.49 2.11
C ARG A 57 -4.52 -28.01 0.69
N GLY A 58 -5.26 -28.49 -0.30
CA GLY A 58 -5.13 -28.08 -1.71
C GLY A 58 -5.81 -26.75 -2.07
N LEU A 59 -6.10 -25.90 -1.08
CA LEU A 59 -6.76 -24.62 -1.31
C LEU A 59 -5.76 -23.58 -1.81
N PRO A 60 -6.20 -22.58 -2.61
CA PRO A 60 -5.36 -21.46 -3.02
C PRO A 60 -4.75 -20.75 -1.81
N VAL A 61 -3.47 -20.42 -1.90
CA VAL A 61 -2.77 -19.65 -0.87
C VAL A 61 -2.59 -18.23 -1.37
N ILE A 62 -3.00 -17.26 -0.56
CA ILE A 62 -2.59 -15.86 -0.70
C ILE A 62 -1.41 -15.66 0.23
N ARG A 63 -0.22 -15.40 -0.34
CA ARG A 63 1.00 -15.23 0.46
C ARG A 63 1.01 -13.90 1.22
N ARG A 64 0.56 -12.83 0.55
CA ARG A 64 0.27 -11.54 1.19
C ARG A 64 -0.70 -10.72 0.34
N VAL A 65 -1.42 -9.81 0.98
CA VAL A 65 -2.26 -8.80 0.32
C VAL A 65 -1.47 -7.50 0.25
N LEU A 66 -1.32 -6.94 -0.95
CA LEU A 66 -0.54 -5.71 -1.21
C LEU A 66 -1.38 -4.45 -1.05
N GLY A 67 -2.70 -4.58 -0.94
CA GLY A 67 -3.61 -3.45 -0.79
C GLY A 67 -4.54 -3.31 -2.00
N ARG A 68 -5.12 -2.12 -2.15
CA ARG A 68 -6.08 -1.83 -3.23
C ARG A 68 -5.33 -1.34 -4.47
N GLU A 69 -5.65 -1.87 -5.63
CA GLU A 69 -5.06 -1.43 -6.91
C GLU A 69 -5.21 0.09 -7.11
N ARG A 70 -6.39 0.63 -6.81
CA ARG A 70 -6.67 2.08 -6.89
C ARG A 70 -5.92 2.96 -5.86
N GLN A 71 -5.25 2.35 -4.87
CA GLN A 71 -4.43 3.07 -3.88
C GLN A 71 -2.94 2.94 -4.15
N MET A 72 -2.59 2.21 -5.21
CA MET A 72 -1.24 2.16 -5.75
C MET A 72 -0.78 3.57 -6.12
N VAL A 73 0.44 3.91 -5.73
CA VAL A 73 1.09 5.14 -6.15
C VAL A 73 2.11 4.77 -7.22
N ARG A 74 2.08 5.52 -8.33
CA ARG A 74 3.05 5.41 -9.41
C ARG A 74 3.91 6.67 -9.45
N LEU A 75 5.22 6.48 -9.48
CA LEU A 75 6.19 7.56 -9.65
C LEU A 75 6.49 7.81 -11.14
N PRO A 76 7.03 8.99 -11.52
CA PRO A 76 7.36 9.30 -12.91
C PRO A 76 8.39 8.34 -13.54
N ASN A 77 9.26 7.74 -12.74
CA ASN A 77 10.21 6.71 -13.20
C ASN A 77 9.55 5.34 -13.47
N GLY A 78 8.24 5.21 -13.26
CA GLY A 78 7.48 3.99 -13.45
C GLY A 78 7.34 3.13 -12.20
N ASP A 79 8.07 3.43 -11.12
CA ASP A 79 8.02 2.67 -9.89
C ASP A 79 6.65 2.73 -9.23
N VAL A 80 6.32 1.62 -8.57
CA VAL A 80 5.02 1.39 -7.97
C VAL A 80 5.21 1.05 -6.50
N PHE A 81 4.42 1.70 -5.64
CA PHE A 81 4.37 1.35 -4.22
C PHE A 81 2.97 1.46 -3.64
N TYR A 82 2.79 0.78 -2.50
CA TYR A 82 1.56 0.82 -1.72
C TYR A 82 1.78 1.65 -0.44
N PRO A 83 0.88 2.59 -0.12
CA PRO A 83 1.04 3.45 1.06
C PRO A 83 1.21 2.70 2.38
N GLN A 84 0.62 1.51 2.51
CA GLN A 84 0.78 0.64 3.68
C GLN A 84 2.23 0.19 3.95
N ASP A 85 3.10 0.22 2.94
CA ASP A 85 4.52 -0.12 3.10
C ASP A 85 5.35 1.05 3.64
N LEU A 86 4.77 2.25 3.78
CA LEU A 86 5.48 3.46 4.19
C LEU A 86 5.75 3.52 5.70
N GLY A 87 5.04 2.72 6.51
CA GLY A 87 5.25 2.68 7.96
C GLY A 87 6.70 2.38 8.36
N GLY A 88 7.46 1.65 7.52
CA GLY A 88 8.87 1.39 7.72
C GLY A 88 9.77 2.63 7.71
N LEU A 89 9.35 3.71 7.04
CA LEU A 89 10.13 4.96 6.94
C LEU A 89 10.34 5.59 8.32
N VAL A 90 9.32 5.55 9.17
CA VAL A 90 9.32 6.16 10.50
C VAL A 90 9.67 5.16 11.61
N ALA A 91 9.98 3.91 11.27
CA ALA A 91 10.28 2.87 12.25
C ALA A 91 11.48 3.26 13.14
N GLY A 92 11.28 3.25 14.46
CA GLY A 92 12.30 3.67 15.44
C GLY A 92 12.35 5.17 15.74
N LEU A 93 11.72 6.04 14.94
CA LEU A 93 11.61 7.47 15.20
C LEU A 93 10.47 7.74 16.20
N ARG A 94 10.71 7.48 17.49
CA ARG A 94 9.68 7.48 18.55
C ARG A 94 9.00 8.83 18.78
N LYS A 95 9.60 9.93 18.33
CA LYS A 95 9.01 11.27 18.41
C LYS A 95 7.84 11.43 17.44
N ILE A 96 7.78 10.68 16.34
CA ILE A 96 6.71 10.78 15.32
C ILE A 96 5.46 10.07 15.83
N ARG A 97 4.35 10.81 15.94
CA ARG A 97 3.01 10.26 16.24
C ARG A 97 2.27 9.88 14.97
N GLN A 98 2.37 10.72 13.94
CA GLN A 98 1.72 10.55 12.66
C GLN A 98 2.55 11.22 11.57
N PHE A 99 2.55 10.66 10.37
CA PHE A 99 3.21 11.25 9.21
C PHE A 99 2.29 11.18 7.99
N GLN A 100 2.53 12.04 7.02
CA GLN A 100 1.94 11.97 5.69
C GLN A 100 2.96 12.48 4.68
N LEU A 101 3.20 11.70 3.63
CA LEU A 101 3.97 12.13 2.46
C LEU A 101 3.02 12.80 1.47
N VAL A 102 3.36 13.99 1.02
CA VAL A 102 2.60 14.75 0.04
C VAL A 102 3.52 15.12 -1.11
N ARG A 103 3.24 14.55 -2.28
CA ARG A 103 3.91 14.96 -3.51
C ARG A 103 3.25 16.23 -4.03
N THR A 104 3.91 17.35 -3.85
CA THR A 104 3.41 18.69 -4.21
C THR A 104 3.78 19.08 -5.63
N ALA A 105 4.88 18.55 -6.17
CA ALA A 105 5.30 18.71 -7.55
C ALA A 105 6.03 17.46 -8.05
N GLU A 106 6.54 17.48 -9.29
CA GLU A 106 7.13 16.30 -9.91
C GLU A 106 8.24 15.67 -9.05
N THR A 107 9.14 16.51 -8.57
CA THR A 107 10.29 16.17 -7.74
C THR A 107 10.19 16.74 -6.33
N GLN A 108 9.06 17.30 -5.90
CA GLN A 108 8.93 17.86 -4.54
C GLN A 108 8.06 16.97 -3.65
N MET A 109 8.58 16.65 -2.47
CA MET A 109 7.88 15.88 -1.45
C MET A 109 7.88 16.63 -0.12
N GLU A 110 6.69 17.03 0.31
CA GLU A 110 6.44 17.52 1.66
C GLU A 110 6.16 16.32 2.57
N VAL A 111 6.86 16.28 3.71
CA VAL A 111 6.60 15.30 4.76
C VAL A 111 5.97 16.04 5.93
N ARG A 112 4.65 15.87 6.07
CA ARG A 112 3.87 16.42 7.17
C ARG A 112 4.04 15.53 8.39
N LEU A 113 4.41 16.12 9.52
CA LEU A 113 4.75 15.41 10.74
C LEU A 113 3.96 15.95 11.93
N SER A 114 3.24 15.07 12.62
CA SER A 114 2.77 15.31 13.98
C SER A 114 3.71 14.58 14.94
N VAL A 115 4.39 15.35 15.79
CA VAL A 115 5.47 14.86 16.66
C VAL A 115 5.21 15.18 18.13
N ARG A 116 5.81 14.39 19.02
CA ARG A 116 5.87 14.66 20.47
C ARG A 116 6.87 15.77 20.81
N ALA A 117 7.92 15.86 20.00
CA ALA A 117 8.97 16.87 20.06
C ALA A 117 9.58 16.98 18.65
N PRO A 118 10.13 18.14 18.26
CA PRO A 118 10.82 18.30 16.98
C PRO A 118 11.88 17.22 16.77
N LEU A 119 12.05 16.80 15.51
CA LEU A 119 13.15 15.92 15.15
C LEU A 119 14.46 16.69 15.28
N ASP A 120 15.50 16.02 15.75
CA ASP A 120 16.86 16.56 15.65
C ASP A 120 17.42 16.34 14.23
N ASP A 121 18.60 16.92 13.97
CA ASP A 121 19.22 16.90 12.64
C ASP A 121 19.51 15.46 12.18
N ASP A 122 19.91 14.57 13.09
CA ASP A 122 20.20 13.16 12.79
C ASP A 122 18.93 12.38 12.43
N GLU A 123 17.85 12.55 13.21
CA GLU A 123 16.55 11.95 12.92
C GLU A 123 15.98 12.46 11.58
N GLY A 124 16.10 13.77 11.33
CA GLY A 124 15.68 14.39 10.07
C GLY A 124 16.48 13.87 8.87
N ALA A 125 17.81 13.76 9.00
CA ALA A 125 18.68 13.20 7.97
C ALA A 125 18.38 11.71 7.71
N LEU A 126 18.15 10.93 8.77
CA LEU A 126 17.79 9.52 8.66
C LEU A 126 16.46 9.33 7.91
N LEU A 127 15.43 10.13 8.23
CA LEU A 127 14.14 10.05 7.55
C LEU A 127 14.27 10.42 6.07
N ARG A 128 14.99 11.50 5.73
CA ARG A 128 15.27 11.86 4.32
C ARG A 128 15.99 10.73 3.59
N LYS A 129 17.03 10.17 4.18
CA LYS A 129 17.75 9.03 3.61
C LYS A 129 16.82 7.86 3.34
N ARG A 130 15.97 7.48 4.30
CA ARG A 130 15.01 6.38 4.12
C ARG A 130 14.00 6.64 3.01
N ILE A 131 13.55 7.88 2.84
CA ILE A 131 12.67 8.27 1.73
C ILE A 131 13.39 8.09 0.39
N HIS A 132 14.63 8.60 0.26
CA HIS A 132 15.43 8.39 -0.95
C HIS A 132 15.71 6.92 -1.22
N ASP A 133 16.12 6.16 -0.20
CA ASP A 133 16.40 4.72 -0.33
C ASP A 133 15.15 3.94 -0.75
N ARG A 134 13.96 4.33 -0.25
CA ARG A 134 12.70 3.65 -0.53
C ARG A 134 12.16 3.94 -1.93
N PHE A 135 12.27 5.18 -2.39
CA PHE A 135 11.67 5.62 -3.65
C PHE A 135 12.64 5.60 -4.83
N GLN A 136 13.95 5.61 -4.58
CA GLN A 136 14.99 5.67 -5.62
C GLN A 136 14.72 6.77 -6.67
N TYR A 137 14.13 7.88 -6.21
CA TYR A 137 13.71 9.01 -7.04
C TYR A 137 14.25 10.32 -6.41
N PRO A 138 14.69 11.30 -7.21
CA PRO A 138 15.36 12.51 -6.72
C PRO A 138 14.36 13.53 -6.15
N PHE A 139 13.65 13.14 -5.09
CA PHE A 139 12.73 14.03 -4.39
C PHE A 139 13.49 15.08 -3.57
N ASP A 140 13.13 16.35 -3.74
CA ASP A 140 13.44 17.40 -2.77
C ASP A 140 12.48 17.29 -1.58
N VAL A 141 13.03 16.90 -0.41
CA VAL A 141 12.26 16.53 0.77
C VAL A 141 12.24 17.64 1.81
N SER A 142 11.06 18.23 2.01
CA SER A 142 10.80 19.23 3.04
C SER A 142 10.01 18.65 4.22
N PHE A 143 10.13 19.27 5.40
CA PHE A 143 9.41 18.87 6.62
C PHE A 143 8.46 19.98 7.07
N THR A 144 7.20 19.62 7.28
CA THR A 144 6.20 20.51 7.86
C THR A 144 5.70 19.92 9.16
N TYR A 145 5.83 20.66 10.26
CA TYR A 145 5.37 20.24 11.58
C TYR A 145 3.96 20.76 11.84
N MET A 146 3.07 19.87 12.29
CA MET A 146 1.67 20.19 12.54
C MET A 146 1.17 19.45 13.78
N ASP A 147 0.30 20.07 14.58
CA ASP A 147 -0.28 19.40 15.75
C ASP A 147 -1.12 18.19 15.32
N VAL A 148 -1.95 18.38 14.29
CA VAL A 148 -2.84 17.36 13.71
C VAL A 148 -2.76 17.45 12.19
N ILE A 149 -2.52 16.31 11.53
CA ILE A 149 -2.54 16.22 10.07
C ILE A 149 -4.00 16.10 9.60
N PRO A 150 -4.49 16.99 8.73
CA PRO A 150 -5.87 16.96 8.27
C PRO A 150 -6.24 15.64 7.57
N ARG A 151 -7.48 15.20 7.81
CA ARG A 151 -8.11 14.09 7.09
C ARG A 151 -8.91 14.62 5.91
N GLU A 152 -9.19 13.77 4.94
CA GLU A 152 -10.11 14.10 3.86
C GLU A 152 -11.53 14.35 4.40
N PRO A 153 -12.41 15.04 3.65
CA PRO A 153 -13.82 15.22 4.03
C PRO A 153 -14.56 13.91 4.34
N SER A 154 -14.12 12.79 3.74
CA SER A 154 -14.62 11.44 4.03
C SER A 154 -14.20 10.87 5.39
N GLY A 155 -13.37 11.58 6.17
CA GLY A 155 -12.76 11.12 7.42
C GLY A 155 -11.55 10.19 7.21
N LYS A 156 -11.25 9.80 5.97
CA LYS A 156 -10.15 8.90 5.65
C LYS A 156 -8.80 9.61 5.80
N PHE A 157 -7.84 8.89 6.38
CA PHE A 157 -6.44 9.28 6.43
C PHE A 157 -5.66 8.50 5.37
N PHE A 158 -4.72 9.17 4.70
CA PHE A 158 -3.82 8.58 3.74
C PHE A 158 -2.39 8.94 4.11
N ASP A 159 -1.53 7.93 4.21
CA ASP A 159 -0.09 8.14 4.50
C ASP A 159 0.65 8.75 3.31
N PHE A 160 0.06 8.67 2.10
CA PHE A 160 0.56 9.31 0.89
C PHE A 160 -0.55 10.06 0.16
N LYS A 161 -0.25 11.26 -0.33
CA LYS A 161 -1.09 12.05 -1.23
C LYS A 161 -0.26 12.58 -2.41
N SER A 162 -0.88 12.67 -3.58
CA SER A 162 -0.34 13.43 -4.72
C SER A 162 -1.25 14.61 -4.98
N GLU A 163 -0.68 15.82 -4.99
CA GLU A 163 -1.36 17.05 -5.41
C GLU A 163 -1.06 17.38 -6.88
N VAL A 164 -0.11 16.66 -7.48
CA VAL A 164 0.16 16.60 -8.91
C VAL A 164 -0.66 15.47 -9.54
N GLY A 165 -1.35 15.78 -10.64
CA GLY A 165 -2.20 14.87 -11.42
C GLY A 165 -1.43 13.82 -12.20
#